data_AF-A0AAJ6AB03-F1
#
_entry.id   AF-A0AAJ6AB03-F1
#
_cell.length_a   1.000
_cell.length_b   1.000
_cell.length_c   1.000
_cell.angle_alpha   90.00
_cell.angle_beta   90.00
_cell.angle_gamma   90.00
#
_symmetry.space_group_name_H-M   'P 1'
#
loop_
_entity.id
_entity.type
_entity.pdbx_description
1 polymer ?
#
loop_
_entity_poly.entity_id
_entity_poly.type
_entity_poly.pdbx_seq_one_letter_code
_entity_poly.pdbx_strand_id
1 'polypeptide(L)'
;MDDLNVNIDGSIVLDRDVRFFGSIAGTATVPAGRRFELHGSIGHDLIIEKGAVVIIRGTIHGKLINKGGDVVLSGSAGHIQDLDPARPIQKEA
;
A
#
# COMPACT_ATOMS: atom_id res chain seq x y z
N MET A 1 -7.29 3.68 -13.46
CA MET A 1 -6.42 4.13 -12.36
C MET A 1 -6.07 5.57 -12.66
N ASP A 2 -6.29 6.43 -11.68
CA ASP A 2 -5.96 7.85 -11.78
C ASP A 2 -4.61 8.13 -11.13
N ASP A 3 -3.86 9.08 -11.69
CA ASP A 3 -2.60 9.54 -11.09
C ASP A 3 -2.92 10.64 -10.06
N LEU A 4 -2.45 10.47 -8.84
CA LEU A 4 -2.69 11.38 -7.73
C LEU A 4 -1.36 11.83 -7.10
N ASN A 5 -1.09 13.13 -7.18
CA ASN A 5 0.09 13.75 -6.59
C ASN A 5 -0.34 14.85 -5.60
N VAL A 6 -0.54 14.45 -4.35
CA VAL A 6 -0.97 15.33 -3.25
C VAL A 6 -0.33 14.89 -1.95
N ASN A 7 -0.22 15.81 -0.99
CA ASN A 7 0.15 15.49 0.38
C ASN A 7 -1.12 15.36 1.23
N ILE A 8 -1.20 14.30 2.02
CA ILE A 8 -2.32 14.01 2.91
C ILE A 8 -1.81 14.05 4.34
N ASP A 9 -2.21 15.07 5.09
CA ASP A 9 -1.92 15.25 6.52
C ASP A 9 -2.84 14.35 7.37
N GLY A 10 -2.70 13.03 7.23
CA GLY A 10 -3.51 12.08 7.98
C GLY A 10 -3.58 10.70 7.35
N SER A 11 -4.53 9.91 7.87
CA SER A 11 -4.83 8.56 7.37
C SER A 11 -5.94 8.59 6.33
N ILE A 12 -5.93 7.65 5.39
CA ILE A 12 -6.92 7.56 4.32
C ILE A 12 -7.33 6.11 4.04
N VAL A 13 -8.60 5.92 3.69
CA VAL A 13 -9.11 4.69 3.06
C VAL A 13 -9.35 5.00 1.59
N LEU A 14 -8.75 4.22 0.69
CA LEU A 14 -8.88 4.48 -0.75
C LEU A 14 -10.30 4.20 -1.24
N ASP A 15 -10.91 5.20 -1.88
CA ASP A 15 -12.25 5.12 -2.47
C ASP A 15 -12.23 4.81 -3.98
N ARG A 16 -11.04 4.83 -4.59
CA ARG A 16 -10.82 4.59 -6.02
C ARG A 16 -9.44 4.02 -6.27
N ASP A 17 -9.25 3.49 -7.48
CA ASP A 17 -7.98 2.92 -7.90
C ASP A 17 -7.01 4.03 -8.30
N VAL A 18 -5.86 4.12 -7.65
CA VAL A 18 -4.91 5.23 -7.83
C VAL A 18 -3.47 4.78 -7.99
N ARG A 19 -2.71 5.55 -8.78
CA ARG A 19 -1.25 5.63 -8.68
C ARG A 19 -0.90 6.87 -7.87
N PHE A 20 -0.16 6.70 -6.80
CA PHE A 20 0.07 7.75 -5.82
C PHE A 20 1.53 8.17 -5.77
N PHE A 21 1.79 9.44 -6.06
CA PHE A 21 3.13 10.01 -6.17
C PHE A 21 3.50 10.94 -5.01
N GLY A 22 2.53 11.35 -4.20
CA GLY A 22 2.74 12.29 -3.10
C GLY A 22 3.09 11.62 -1.76
N SER A 23 2.68 12.23 -0.65
CA SER A 23 2.91 11.67 0.69
C SER A 23 1.61 11.50 1.48
N ILE A 24 1.53 10.42 2.27
CA ILE A 24 0.47 10.18 3.26
C ILE A 24 1.15 10.17 4.62
N ALA A 25 0.90 11.18 5.46
CA ALA A 25 1.52 11.28 6.76
C ALA A 25 1.07 10.15 7.72
N GLY A 26 -0.18 9.69 7.58
CA GLY A 26 -0.79 8.66 8.40
C GLY A 26 -0.75 7.25 7.81
N THR A 27 -1.76 6.46 8.16
CA THR A 27 -1.98 5.10 7.67
C THR A 27 -2.83 5.12 6.40
N ALA A 28 -2.49 4.30 5.42
CA ALA A 28 -3.33 4.09 4.23
C ALA A 28 -3.97 2.70 4.29
N THR A 29 -5.26 2.62 3.95
CA THR A 29 -5.98 1.35 3.81
C THR A 29 -6.45 1.17 2.37
N VAL A 30 -6.15 0.01 1.78
CA VAL A 30 -6.61 -0.40 0.45
C VAL A 30 -7.74 -1.41 0.62
N PRO A 31 -9.01 -1.04 0.37
CA PRO A 31 -10.14 -1.96 0.49
C PRO A 31 -10.10 -3.09 -0.54
N ALA A 32 -10.87 -4.15 -0.26
CA ALA A 32 -11.06 -5.27 -1.18
C ALA A 32 -11.54 -4.79 -2.57
N GLY A 33 -11.01 -5.42 -3.63
CA GLY A 33 -11.36 -5.08 -5.02
C GLY A 33 -10.78 -3.77 -5.52
N ARG A 34 -9.99 -3.05 -4.70
CA ARG A 34 -9.27 -1.84 -5.13
C ARG A 34 -7.86 -2.14 -5.58
N ARG A 35 -7.36 -1.25 -6.42
CA ARG A 35 -5.97 -1.30 -6.88
C ARG A 35 -5.19 -0.06 -6.47
N PHE A 36 -3.99 -0.25 -5.95
CA PHE A 36 -3.14 0.83 -5.48
C PHE A 36 -1.71 0.67 -5.97
N GLU A 37 -1.13 1.73 -6.50
CA GLU A 37 0.27 1.75 -6.92
C GLU A 37 0.98 2.90 -6.22
N LEU A 38 1.85 2.58 -5.26
CA LEU A 38 2.59 3.58 -4.49
C LEU A 38 3.93 3.89 -5.16
N HIS A 39 4.11 5.12 -5.63
CA HIS A 39 5.42 5.68 -6.00
C HIS A 39 5.94 6.66 -4.94
N GLY A 40 5.05 7.22 -4.13
CA GLY A 40 5.36 8.17 -3.08
C GLY A 40 5.72 7.54 -1.73
N SER A 41 5.29 8.18 -0.64
CA SER A 41 5.61 7.72 0.72
C SER A 41 4.38 7.61 1.63
N ILE A 42 4.43 6.64 2.54
CA ILE A 42 3.48 6.46 3.64
C ILE A 42 4.25 6.55 4.97
N GLY A 43 3.88 7.49 5.81
CA GLY A 43 4.55 7.79 7.08
C GLY A 43 4.32 6.75 8.18
N HIS A 44 3.19 6.05 8.15
CA HIS A 44 2.88 4.96 9.08
C HIS A 44 2.63 3.66 8.33
N ASP A 45 1.48 3.02 8.55
CA ASP A 45 1.18 1.68 8.08
C ASP A 45 0.46 1.69 6.72
N LEU A 46 0.67 0.65 5.92
CA LEU A 46 -0.14 0.33 4.76
C LEU A 46 -0.91 -0.96 5.04
N ILE A 47 -2.24 -0.86 5.12
CA ILE A 47 -3.14 -1.98 5.37
C ILE A 47 -3.78 -2.39 4.05
N ILE A 48 -3.61 -3.66 3.69
CA ILE A 48 -4.10 -4.22 2.43
C ILE A 48 -5.16 -5.25 2.77
N GLU A 49 -6.41 -4.96 2.42
CA GLU A 49 -7.52 -5.88 2.64
C GLU A 49 -7.50 -7.04 1.64
N LYS A 50 -8.15 -8.14 2.02
CA LYS A 50 -8.24 -9.33 1.18
C LYS A 50 -8.82 -9.02 -0.19
N GLY A 51 -8.16 -9.48 -1.25
CA GLY A 51 -8.58 -9.26 -2.64
C GLY A 51 -8.30 -7.85 -3.18
N ALA A 52 -7.56 -7.01 -2.47
CA ALA A 52 -6.93 -5.83 -3.04
C ALA A 52 -5.70 -6.21 -3.89
N VAL A 53 -5.31 -5.32 -4.82
CA VAL A 53 -4.09 -5.47 -5.63
C VAL A 53 -3.19 -4.27 -5.41
N VAL A 54 -1.96 -4.49 -4.96
CA VAL A 54 -1.07 -3.40 -4.55
C VAL A 54 0.33 -3.58 -5.12
N ILE A 55 0.85 -2.52 -5.74
CA ILE A 55 2.23 -2.45 -6.21
C ILE A 55 2.93 -1.33 -5.44
N ILE A 56 4.05 -1.64 -4.79
CA ILE A 56 4.78 -0.72 -3.93
C ILE A 56 6.14 -0.48 -4.55
N ARG A 57 6.32 0.71 -5.14
CA ARG A 57 7.60 1.22 -5.66
C ARG A 57 8.19 2.33 -4.79
N GLY A 58 7.38 2.89 -3.91
CA GLY A 58 7.76 3.91 -2.94
C GLY A 58 8.20 3.36 -1.59
N THR A 59 8.05 4.18 -0.54
CA THR A 59 8.51 3.87 0.82
C THR A 59 7.35 3.85 1.81
N ILE A 60 7.31 2.82 2.64
CA ILE A 60 6.41 2.69 3.78
C ILE A 60 7.28 2.71 5.05
N HIS A 61 7.14 3.74 5.87
CA HIS A 61 7.96 3.89 7.07
C HIS A 61 7.52 2.95 8.20
N GLY A 62 6.23 2.63 8.29
CA GLY A 62 5.68 1.70 9.27
C GLY A 62 5.56 0.27 8.75
N LYS A 63 4.44 -0.36 9.09
CA LYS A 63 4.13 -1.76 8.75
C LYS A 63 3.39 -1.85 7.42
N LEU A 64 3.86 -2.76 6.58
CA LEU A 64 3.11 -3.29 5.45
C LEU A 64 2.33 -4.52 5.92
N ILE A 65 1.02 -4.37 6.10
CA ILE A 65 0.12 -5.40 6.62
C ILE A 65 -0.74 -5.94 5.49
N ASN A 66 -0.48 -7.17 5.07
CA ASN A 66 -1.23 -7.84 4.01
C ASN A 66 -2.21 -8.87 4.58
N LYS A 67 -3.51 -8.63 4.46
CA LYS A 67 -4.60 -9.51 4.93
C LYS A 67 -5.07 -10.52 3.86
N GLY A 68 -4.30 -10.71 2.80
CA GLY A 68 -4.64 -11.61 1.68
C GLY A 68 -4.95 -10.88 0.37
N GLY A 69 -4.33 -9.73 0.14
CA GLY A 69 -4.27 -9.08 -1.17
C GLY A 69 -3.11 -9.61 -2.01
N ASP A 70 -3.13 -9.23 -3.29
CA ASP A 70 -2.03 -9.48 -4.23
C ASP A 70 -1.05 -8.31 -4.16
N VAL A 71 0.10 -8.53 -3.52
CA VAL A 71 1.04 -7.46 -3.19
C VAL A 71 2.41 -7.72 -3.80
N VAL A 72 2.89 -6.74 -4.57
CA VAL A 72 4.26 -6.71 -5.09
C VAL A 72 5.01 -5.54 -4.45
N LEU A 73 6.16 -5.84 -3.85
CA LEU A 73 7.05 -4.88 -3.21
C LEU A 73 8.35 -4.79 -4.00
N SER A 74 8.53 -3.70 -4.74
CA SER A 74 9.78 -3.31 -5.40
C SER A 74 10.47 -2.14 -4.67
N GLY A 75 9.77 -1.47 -3.75
CA GLY A 75 10.28 -0.41 -2.88
C GLY A 75 10.68 -0.91 -1.49
N SER A 76 10.42 -0.11 -0.46
CA SER A 76 10.80 -0.43 0.93
C SER A 76 9.64 -0.35 1.91
N ALA A 77 9.67 -1.22 2.92
CA ALA A 77 8.77 -1.21 4.06
C ALA A 77 9.57 -1.42 5.34
N GLY A 78 9.26 -0.65 6.40
CA GLY A 78 9.95 -0.77 7.69
C GLY A 78 9.74 -2.12 8.35
N HIS A 79 8.53 -2.67 8.25
CA HIS A 79 8.22 -4.03 8.71
C HIS A 79 7.18 -4.68 7.80
N ILE A 80 7.29 -5.99 7.60
CA ILE A 80 6.39 -6.76 6.74
C ILE A 80 5.59 -7.74 7.61
N GLN A 81 4.28 -7.73 7.45
CA GLN A 81 3.36 -8.62 8.15
C GLN A 81 2.34 -9.22 7.18
N ASP A 82 2.56 -10.47 6.78
CA ASP A 82 1.59 -11.26 6.04
C ASP A 82 0.67 -12.01 7.01
N LEU A 83 -0.64 -11.83 6.86
CA LEU A 83 -1.66 -12.50 7.67
C LEU A 83 -2.38 -13.63 6.92
N ASP A 84 -2.16 -13.74 5.60
CA ASP A 84 -2.61 -14.86 4.77
C ASP A 84 -1.39 -15.58 4.14
N PRO A 85 -0.99 -16.75 4.68
CA PRO A 85 0.13 -17.52 4.15
C PRO A 85 -0.03 -17.97 2.69
N ALA A 86 -1.27 -18.01 2.16
CA ALA A 86 -1.53 -18.40 0.78
C ALA A 86 -1.33 -17.25 -0.22
N ARG A 87 -1.22 -16.01 0.27
CA ARG A 87 -1.03 -14.79 -0.53
C ARG A 87 0.07 -13.92 0.08
N PRO A 88 1.32 -14.42 0.20
CA PRO A 88 2.41 -13.64 0.78
C PRO A 88 2.82 -12.48 -0.14
N ILE A 89 3.38 -11.43 0.44
CA ILE A 89 3.97 -10.32 -0.31
C ILE A 89 5.13 -10.83 -1.18
N GLN A 90 5.07 -10.51 -2.47
CA GLN A 90 6.12 -10.82 -3.44
C GLN A 90 7.13 -9.69 -3.46
N LYS A 91 8.42 -10.00 -3.24
CA LYS A 91 9.50 -9.01 -3.34
C LYS A 91 10.16 -9.14 -4.70
N GLU A 92 10.27 -8.02 -5.42
CA GLU A 92 11.12 -7.95 -6.60
C GLU A 92 12.56 -7.62 -6.16
N ALA A 93 13.53 -8.33 -6.74
CA ALA A 93 14.96 -8.23 -6.43
C ALA A 93 15.68 -7.23 -7.35
#